data_AF-A0A2S8B1L5-F1
#
_entry.id   AF-A0A2S8B1L5-F1
#
_cell.length_a   1.000
_cell.length_b   1.000
_cell.length_c   1.000
_cell.angle_alpha   90.00
_cell.angle_beta   90.00
_cell.angle_gamma   90.00
#
_symmetry.space_group_name_H-M   'P 1'
#
loop_
_entity.id
_entity.type
_entity.pdbx_description
1 polymer ?
#
loop_
_entity_poly.entity_id
_entity_poly.type
_entity_poly.pdbx_seq_one_letter_code
_entity_poly.pdbx_strand_id
1 'polypeptide(L)'
;MIYQVHALVRLPGLTHAAFVHHWREHHAPLVTSLAADLRIKSYDQMPGVDYPAGCASRYDGFAIVGFQDLEDFEAMLASPEGRAAARRVREDEKSFFDSKASTVTWTREVPIL
;
A
#
# COMPACT_ATOMS: atom_id res chain seq x y z
N MET A 1 7.27 8.04 -13.72
CA MET A 1 6.90 7.00 -12.75
C MET A 1 5.42 6.74 -12.84
N ILE A 2 5.01 5.53 -12.47
CA ILE A 2 3.60 5.17 -12.27
C ILE A 2 3.41 4.79 -10.81
N TYR A 3 2.18 4.87 -10.33
CA TYR A 3 1.85 4.59 -8.94
C TYR A 3 0.69 3.62 -8.84
N GLN A 4 0.78 2.68 -7.90
CA GLN A 4 -0.40 2.08 -7.31
C GLN A 4 -0.86 2.94 -6.14
N VAL A 5 -2.13 3.35 -6.16
CA VAL A 5 -2.79 4.00 -5.03
C VAL A 5 -3.73 3.00 -4.40
N HIS A 6 -3.42 2.59 -3.18
CA HIS A 6 -4.24 1.68 -2.39
C HIS A 6 -5.09 2.49 -1.42
N ALA A 7 -6.41 2.50 -1.61
CA ALA A 7 -7.33 3.09 -0.63
C ALA A 7 -7.72 1.99 0.36
N LEU A 8 -7.14 2.05 1.56
CA LEU A 8 -7.20 0.98 2.55
C LEU A 8 -8.39 1.13 3.49
N VAL A 9 -9.01 0.01 3.82
CA VAL A 9 -10.01 -0.10 4.89
C VAL A 9 -9.48 -1.10 5.91
N ARG A 10 -9.39 -0.70 7.18
CA ARG A 10 -8.90 -1.60 8.24
C ARG A 10 -9.82 -2.79 8.43
N LEU A 11 -9.28 -3.89 8.97
CA LEU A 11 -10.10 -5.06 9.29
C LEU A 11 -11.19 -4.73 10.33
N PRO A 12 -12.37 -5.39 10.25
CA PRO A 12 -13.40 -5.26 11.27
C PRO A 12 -12.86 -5.57 12.67
N GLY A 13 -13.16 -4.72 13.65
CA GLY A 13 -12.71 -4.88 15.03
C GLY A 13 -11.33 -4.28 15.33
N LEU A 14 -10.55 -3.88 14.32
CA LEU A 14 -9.34 -3.08 14.56
C LEU A 14 -9.71 -1.61 14.81
N THR A 15 -9.04 -1.00 15.79
CA THR A 15 -9.04 0.45 15.93
C THR A 15 -8.15 1.06 14.83
N HIS A 16 -8.42 2.30 14.46
CA HIS A 16 -7.59 3.01 13.50
C HIS A 16 -6.13 3.11 13.98
N ALA A 17 -5.91 3.40 15.27
CA ALA A 17 -4.57 3.45 15.86
C ALA A 17 -3.82 2.10 15.75
N ALA A 18 -4.50 0.97 15.98
CA ALA A 18 -3.89 -0.35 15.82
C ALA A 18 -3.56 -0.66 14.36
N PHE A 19 -4.43 -0.27 13.43
CA PHE A 19 -4.18 -0.37 11.99
C PHE A 19 -2.92 0.42 11.59
N VAL A 20 -2.83 1.70 11.97
CA VAL A 20 -1.67 2.56 11.66
C VAL A 20 -0.40 2.01 12.30
N HIS A 21 -0.46 1.54 13.54
CA HIS A 21 0.68 0.96 14.23
C HIS A 21 1.21 -0.30 13.52
N HIS A 22 0.34 -1.24 13.14
CA HIS A 22 0.78 -2.42 12.36
C HIS A 22 1.37 -2.01 11.02
N TRP A 23 0.66 -1.11 10.32
CA TRP A 23 1.07 -0.64 9.01
C TRP A 23 2.45 0.03 9.04
N ARG A 24 2.73 0.84 10.07
CA ARG A 24 4.01 1.54 10.22
C ARG A 24 5.12 0.65 10.76
N GLU A 25 4.87 -0.08 11.83
CA GLU A 25 5.93 -0.74 12.60
C GLU A 25 6.23 -2.17 12.12
N HIS A 26 5.34 -2.79 11.35
CA HIS A 26 5.51 -4.17 10.85
C HIS A 26 5.54 -4.22 9.34
N HIS A 27 4.52 -3.66 8.70
CA HIS A 27 4.38 -3.74 7.24
C HIS A 27 5.43 -2.89 6.51
N ALA A 28 5.73 -1.67 6.98
CA ALA A 28 6.74 -0.83 6.32
C ALA A 28 8.15 -1.44 6.35
N PRO A 29 8.68 -1.96 7.48
CA PRO A 29 9.94 -2.71 7.49
C PRO A 29 9.94 -3.92 6.55
N LEU A 30 8.83 -4.65 6.47
CA LEU A 30 8.70 -5.78 5.56
C LEU A 30 8.80 -5.33 4.10
N VAL A 31 8.00 -4.35 3.67
CA VAL A 31 7.99 -3.84 2.29
C VAL A 31 9.36 -3.25 1.92
N THR A 32 9.96 -2.46 2.81
CA THR A 32 11.30 -1.87 2.55
C THR A 32 12.38 -2.93 2.43
N SER A 33 12.35 -4.00 3.24
CA SER A 33 13.29 -5.13 3.11
C SER A 33 13.16 -5.90 1.79
N LEU A 34 11.99 -5.82 1.14
CA LEU A 34 11.65 -6.51 -0.10
C LEU A 34 11.61 -5.58 -1.33
N ALA A 35 11.95 -4.30 -1.17
CA ALA A 35 11.71 -3.29 -2.20
C ALA A 35 12.41 -3.61 -3.53
N ALA A 36 13.61 -4.19 -3.49
CA ALA A 36 14.35 -4.60 -4.68
C ALA A 36 13.63 -5.72 -5.46
N ASP A 37 13.19 -6.77 -4.77
CA ASP A 37 12.45 -7.89 -5.38
C ASP A 37 11.08 -7.45 -5.89
N LEU A 38 10.43 -6.53 -5.17
CA LEU A 38 9.15 -5.92 -5.55
C LEU A 38 9.30 -4.87 -6.65
N ARG A 39 10.53 -4.47 -6.98
CA ARG A 39 10.86 -3.38 -7.93
C ARG A 39 10.20 -2.04 -7.60
N ILE A 40 9.93 -1.80 -6.31
CA ILE A 40 9.33 -0.56 -5.81
C ILE A 40 10.41 0.53 -5.76
N LYS A 41 10.08 1.73 -6.24
CA LYS A 41 10.94 2.91 -6.25
C LYS A 41 10.62 3.90 -5.13
N SER A 42 9.37 3.93 -4.68
CA SER A 42 8.92 4.75 -3.55
C SER A 42 7.77 4.09 -2.82
N TYR A 43 7.64 4.37 -1.53
CA TYR A 43 6.55 3.88 -0.69
C TYR A 43 6.14 4.93 0.33
N ASP A 44 4.93 5.45 0.16
CA ASP A 44 4.36 6.45 1.06
C ASP A 44 3.13 5.88 1.77
N GLN A 45 3.07 6.09 3.08
CA GLN A 45 1.92 5.77 3.92
C GLN A 45 1.23 7.08 4.29
N MET A 46 -0.05 7.19 3.94
CA MET A 46 -0.89 8.34 4.26
C MET A 46 -2.07 7.88 5.14
N PRO A 47 -1.88 7.69 6.45
CA PRO A 47 -2.97 7.43 7.36
C PRO A 47 -4.06 8.49 7.26
N GLY A 48 -5.33 8.06 7.35
CA GLY A 48 -6.44 8.99 7.50
C GLY A 48 -6.26 9.84 8.76
N VAL A 49 -6.66 11.10 8.68
CA VAL A 49 -6.67 12.02 9.81
C VAL A 49 -8.10 12.40 10.14
N ASP A 50 -8.39 12.55 11.44
CA ASP A 50 -9.69 13.03 11.88
C ASP A 50 -9.86 14.49 11.48
N TYR A 51 -10.77 14.74 10.52
CA TYR A 51 -11.11 16.09 10.10
C TYR A 51 -12.39 16.57 10.81
N PRO A 52 -12.36 17.68 11.58
CA PRO A 52 -13.48 18.10 12.43
C PRO A 52 -14.79 18.43 11.70
N ALA A 53 -14.77 18.65 10.39
CA ALA A 53 -15.96 19.09 9.64
C ALA A 53 -16.82 17.96 9.04
N GLY A 54 -16.74 16.74 9.57
CA GLY A 54 -17.57 15.63 9.11
C GLY A 54 -17.15 15.03 7.76
N CYS A 55 -15.96 15.36 7.26
CA CYS A 55 -15.37 14.73 6.07
C CYS A 55 -14.74 13.38 6.42
N ALA A 56 -15.49 12.50 7.08
CA ALA A 56 -15.01 11.16 7.41
C ALA A 56 -14.87 10.36 6.12
N SER A 57 -13.64 10.00 5.75
CA SER A 57 -13.39 9.08 4.66
C SER A 57 -13.87 7.68 5.06
N ARG A 58 -14.41 6.92 4.10
CA ARG A 58 -14.63 5.47 4.28
C ARG A 58 -13.32 4.67 4.33
N TYR A 59 -12.21 5.29 3.92
CA TYR A 59 -10.88 4.69 3.90
C TYR A 59 -10.09 5.17 5.11
N ASP A 60 -9.35 4.25 5.70
CA ASP A 60 -8.45 4.45 6.83
C ASP A 60 -7.09 5.01 6.42
N GLY A 61 -6.79 5.07 5.14
CA GLY A 61 -5.56 5.66 4.64
C GLY A 61 -5.28 5.27 3.21
N PHE A 62 -4.19 5.82 2.68
CA PHE A 62 -3.74 5.59 1.32
C PHE A 62 -2.28 5.14 1.30
N ALA A 63 -2.00 4.01 0.65
CA ALA A 63 -0.63 3.62 0.32
C ALA A 63 -0.32 4.06 -1.12
N ILE A 64 0.80 4.73 -1.33
CA ILE A 64 1.28 5.10 -2.66
C ILE A 64 2.55 4.30 -2.92
N VAL A 65 2.49 3.41 -3.91
CA VAL A 65 3.60 2.54 -4.29
C VAL A 65 4.09 2.95 -5.67
N GLY A 66 5.30 3.49 -5.75
CA GLY A 66 5.90 3.95 -7.00
C GLY A 66 6.67 2.87 -7.73
N PHE A 67 6.47 2.80 -9.04
CA PHE A 67 7.25 1.99 -9.98
C PHE A 67 7.82 2.90 -11.08
N GLN A 68 8.89 2.46 -11.73
CA GLN A 68 9.45 3.20 -12.86
C GLN A 68 8.41 3.32 -13.99
N ASP A 69 7.87 2.18 -14.38
CA ASP A 69 6.89 1.97 -15.46
C ASP A 69 6.14 0.63 -15.23
N LEU A 70 5.26 0.26 -16.18
CA LEU A 70 4.49 -0.99 -16.09
C LEU A 70 5.36 -2.23 -16.34
N GLU A 71 6.44 -2.11 -17.12
CA GLU A 71 7.34 -3.21 -17.42
C GLU A 71 8.09 -3.66 -16.16
N ASP A 72 8.48 -2.73 -15.28
CA ASP A 72 9.01 -3.05 -13.96
C ASP A 72 8.04 -3.92 -13.14
N PHE A 73 6.74 -3.62 -13.17
CA PHE A 73 5.75 -4.43 -12.46
C PHE A 73 5.56 -5.81 -13.10
N GLU A 74 5.51 -5.89 -14.43
CA GLU A 74 5.41 -7.16 -15.16
C GLU A 74 6.64 -8.05 -14.92
N ALA A 75 7.84 -7.46 -14.91
CA ALA A 75 9.09 -8.15 -14.61
C ALA A 75 9.12 -8.69 -13.17
N MET A 76 8.58 -7.94 -12.20
CA MET A 76 8.40 -8.42 -10.83
C MET A 76 7.46 -9.64 -10.78
N LEU A 77 6.36 -9.63 -11.52
CA LEU A 77 5.45 -10.78 -11.59
C LEU A 77 6.08 -11.99 -12.32
N ALA A 78 6.97 -11.74 -13.28
CA ALA A 78 7.67 -12.78 -14.04
C ALA A 78 8.81 -13.45 -13.25
N SER A 79 9.39 -12.81 -12.23
CA SER A 79 10.48 -13.39 -11.45
C SER A 79 10.00 -14.28 -10.28
N PRO A 80 10.71 -15.39 -9.96
CA PRO A 80 10.44 -16.18 -8.77
C PRO A 80 10.53 -15.38 -7.47
N GLU A 81 11.54 -14.49 -7.37
CA GLU A 81 11.84 -13.65 -6.22
C GLU A 81 10.73 -12.62 -6.00
N GLY A 82 10.31 -11.93 -7.07
CA GLY A 82 9.23 -10.94 -7.02
C GLY A 82 7.90 -11.58 -6.60
N ARG A 83 7.57 -12.75 -7.15
CA ARG A 83 6.38 -13.51 -6.70
C ARG A 83 6.49 -13.96 -5.23
N ALA A 84 7.68 -14.32 -4.76
CA ALA A 84 7.89 -14.71 -3.36
C ALA A 84 7.75 -13.50 -2.42
N ALA A 85 8.33 -12.36 -2.78
CA ALA A 85 8.19 -11.11 -2.06
C ALA A 85 6.71 -10.66 -1.99
N ALA A 86 6.01 -10.68 -3.12
CA ALA A 86 4.58 -10.32 -3.18
C ALA A 86 3.70 -11.24 -2.31
N ARG A 87 4.01 -12.55 -2.24
CA ARG A 87 3.33 -13.46 -1.32
C ARG A 87 3.57 -13.10 0.14
N ARG A 88 4.80 -12.76 0.52
CA ARG A 88 5.12 -12.37 1.91
C ARG A 88 4.37 -11.10 2.32
N VAL A 89 4.32 -10.11 1.42
CA VAL A 89 3.55 -8.88 1.64
C VAL A 89 2.07 -9.21 1.84
N ARG A 90 1.45 -9.94 0.89
CA ARG A 90 0.03 -10.33 0.98
C ARG A 90 -0.33 -11.10 2.25
N GLU A 91 0.61 -11.87 2.78
CA GLU A 91 0.39 -12.64 4.01
C GLU A 91 0.34 -11.76 5.25
N ASP A 92 1.16 -10.70 5.29
CA ASP A 92 1.07 -9.66 6.31
C ASP A 92 -0.17 -8.77 6.13
N GLU A 93 -0.55 -8.43 4.90
CA GLU A 93 -1.74 -7.61 4.60
C GLU A 93 -3.03 -8.17 5.21
N LYS A 94 -3.15 -9.51 5.26
CA LYS A 94 -4.28 -10.24 5.87
C LYS A 94 -4.46 -9.96 7.35
N SER A 95 -3.48 -9.40 8.05
CA SER A 95 -3.56 -9.17 9.50
C SER A 95 -4.09 -7.79 9.88
N PHE A 96 -4.16 -6.82 8.96
CA PHE A 96 -4.50 -5.43 9.32
C PHE A 96 -5.48 -4.70 8.42
N PHE A 97 -5.66 -5.08 7.15
CA PHE A 97 -6.67 -4.45 6.29
C PHE A 97 -7.57 -5.43 5.53
N ASP A 98 -8.79 -4.99 5.22
CA ASP A 98 -9.78 -5.74 4.46
C ASP A 98 -9.56 -5.52 2.95
N SER A 99 -9.00 -6.52 2.29
CA SER A 99 -8.71 -6.47 0.86
C SER A 99 -9.95 -6.42 -0.04
N LYS A 100 -11.13 -6.80 0.45
CA LYS A 100 -12.40 -6.71 -0.31
C LYS A 100 -13.02 -5.32 -0.20
N ALA A 101 -12.84 -4.66 0.94
CA ALA A 101 -13.33 -3.29 1.15
C ALA A 101 -12.37 -2.22 0.64
N SER A 102 -11.09 -2.57 0.49
CA SER A 102 -10.03 -1.72 -0.06
C SER A 102 -10.01 -1.75 -1.59
N THR A 103 -9.41 -0.72 -2.20
CA THR A 103 -9.27 -0.63 -3.67
C THR A 103 -7.84 -0.31 -4.07
N VAL A 104 -7.47 -0.67 -5.29
CA VAL A 104 -6.18 -0.32 -5.89
C VAL A 104 -6.44 0.30 -7.26
N THR A 105 -5.80 1.44 -7.52
CA THR A 105 -5.81 2.07 -8.85
C THR A 105 -4.40 2.31 -9.33
N TRP A 106 -4.22 2.28 -10.65
CA TRP A 106 -2.98 2.69 -11.30
C TRP A 106 -3.11 4.13 -11.77
N THR A 107 -2.09 4.94 -11.49
CA THR A 107 -2.07 6.35 -11.87
C THR A 107 -0.67 6.84 -12.21
N ARG A 108 -0.57 8.07 -12.70
CA ARG A 108 0.69 8.79 -12.90
C ARG A 108 0.46 10.26 -12.57
N GLU A 109 1.52 10.94 -12.18
CA GLU A 109 1.48 12.39 -12.03
C GLU A 109 1.24 13.09 -13.38
N VAL A 110 0.43 14.13 -13.34
CA VAL A 110 0.32 15.13 -14.40
C VAL A 110 0.58 16.46 -13.69
N PRO A 111 1.81 16.98 -13.73
CA PRO A 111 2.16 18.19 -13.00
C PRO A 111 1.36 19.37 -13.57
N ILE A 112 0.70 20.10 -12.68
CA ILE A 112 -0.07 21.32 -13.01
C ILE A 112 0.62 22.56 -12.43
N LEU A 113 1.35 22.38 -11.32
CA LEU A 113 2.15 23.37 -10.61
C LEU A 113 3.49 22.75 -10.21
#